data_AF-A0AAD7ABX3-F1
#
_entry.id   AF-A0AAD7ABX3-F1
#
_cell.length_a   1.000
_cell.length_b   1.000
_cell.length_c   1.000
_cell.angle_alpha   90.00
_cell.angle_beta   90.00
_cell.angle_gamma   90.00
#
_symmetry.space_group_name_H-M   'P 1'
#
loop_
_entity.id
_entity.type
_entity.pdbx_description
1 polymer ?
#
loop_
_entity_poly.entity_id
_entity_poly.type
_entity_poly.pdbx_seq_one_letter_code
_entity_poly.pdbx_strand_id
1 'polypeptide(L)'
;MDPSEPPILLGRICRHWRAVAHFTPMLLRSMHISLPFVHDGHHSAKRQVPVTLGKVLEQWLERSATSSLDVSLSDASLYSSHPHNQPIPHHPIYKLVGVCRRLRHLALTGKALELLPLLRLGSESFPLLESLRVSTTDGGAITDYQDMTNALQSPSLTDISIFVPADPLLLPLQWAQLTSLALECLSWWTANSYRGGLDGVGALEVLRRRPNLQRCELRMFQDRGALALTSDTFCPICTPSSSEGNTDFRRGFRISMHPNFAVCWSGRPGTLDGLRISTPIQDMPMRAEIDTAFFASSDLVFELLCSFPIFYLHLYSSRHSYISLVDDVFLVYLYPPRHDLCPMLTHVTLTPEVGTGPSDTAVLAFIRAQMGWPTPLQQVEVHFVREMEVDIMSELGPFIWTGFKSPSTISKFCSGNLMPAVDWTNDTGSNDSCTDPK
;
A
#
# COMPACT_ATOMS: atom_id res chain seq x y z
N MET A 1 24.57 -7.74 18.36
CA MET A 1 24.79 -7.56 16.92
C MET A 1 23.44 -7.64 16.26
N ASP A 2 23.08 -6.62 15.49
CA ASP A 2 21.83 -6.63 14.72
C ASP A 2 21.97 -7.67 13.60
N PRO A 3 21.03 -8.62 13.43
CA PRO A 3 21.07 -9.59 12.34
C PRO A 3 21.07 -8.95 10.94
N SER A 4 20.80 -7.64 10.81
CA SER A 4 20.90 -6.89 9.56
C SER A 4 22.30 -6.39 9.22
N GLU A 5 23.28 -6.48 10.15
CA GLU A 5 24.64 -6.04 9.88
C GLU A 5 25.42 -7.06 9.02
N PRO A 6 26.16 -6.60 8.00
CA PRO A 6 26.83 -7.51 7.08
C PRO A 6 27.91 -8.35 7.79
N PRO A 7 28.09 -9.64 7.38
CA PRO A 7 29.06 -10.55 7.98
C PRO A 7 30.50 -10.05 7.98
N ILE A 8 30.79 -9.00 7.20
CA ILE A 8 32.11 -8.36 7.13
C ILE A 8 32.54 -7.76 8.48
N LEU A 9 31.58 -7.40 9.36
CA LEU A 9 31.91 -6.93 10.72
C LEU A 9 32.51 -8.05 11.57
N LEU A 10 32.10 -9.31 11.37
CA LEU A 10 32.71 -10.47 12.04
C LEU A 10 34.20 -10.59 11.68
N GLY A 11 34.56 -10.23 10.45
CA GLY A 11 35.94 -10.21 9.98
C GLY A 11 36.86 -9.22 10.72
N ARG A 12 36.31 -8.27 11.48
CA ARG A 12 37.06 -7.27 12.25
C ARG A 12 37.38 -7.72 13.69
N ILE A 13 36.69 -8.73 14.22
CA ILE A 13 36.83 -9.16 15.63
C ILE A 13 38.18 -9.86 15.85
N CYS A 14 38.38 -11.02 15.22
CA CYS A 14 39.62 -11.78 15.31
C CYS A 14 39.82 -12.64 14.05
N ARG A 15 40.98 -13.29 13.93
CA ARG A 15 41.30 -14.16 12.77
C ARG A 15 40.32 -15.32 12.62
N HIS A 16 39.85 -15.89 13.73
CA HIS A 16 38.90 -17.01 13.70
C HIS A 16 37.55 -16.59 13.13
N TRP A 17 36.96 -15.49 13.62
CA TRP A 17 35.70 -14.96 13.08
C TRP A 17 35.79 -14.55 11.61
N ARG A 18 36.95 -14.03 11.19
CA ARG A 18 37.21 -13.79 9.77
C ARG A 18 37.19 -15.07 8.95
N ALA A 19 37.81 -16.14 9.44
CA ALA A 19 37.77 -17.44 8.76
C ALA A 19 36.34 -17.99 8.71
N VAL A 20 35.58 -17.93 9.80
CA VAL A 20 34.16 -18.35 9.83
C VAL A 20 33.33 -17.56 8.81
N ALA A 21 33.43 -16.23 8.83
CA ALA A 21 32.76 -15.38 7.84
C ALA A 21 33.26 -15.67 6.40
N HIS A 22 34.51 -16.11 6.25
CA HIS A 22 35.09 -16.46 4.95
C HIS A 22 34.51 -17.75 4.38
N PHE A 23 34.39 -18.79 5.23
CA PHE A 23 34.08 -20.16 4.84
C PHE A 23 32.61 -20.57 5.07
N THR A 24 31.72 -19.63 5.38
CA THR A 24 30.29 -19.90 5.56
C THR A 24 29.47 -19.23 4.43
N PRO A 25 29.27 -19.90 3.28
CA PRO A 25 28.54 -19.33 2.13
C PRO A 25 27.14 -18.82 2.47
N MET A 26 26.47 -19.44 3.43
CA MET A 26 25.12 -19.05 3.88
C MET A 26 25.07 -17.62 4.43
N LEU A 27 26.17 -17.10 4.96
CA LEU A 27 26.25 -15.70 5.41
C LEU A 27 26.22 -14.70 4.24
N LEU A 28 26.54 -15.15 3.02
CA LEU A 28 26.52 -14.34 1.80
C LEU A 28 25.25 -14.55 0.97
N ARG A 29 24.24 -15.25 1.52
CA ARG A 29 22.95 -15.49 0.85
C ARG A 29 22.18 -14.19 0.63
N SER A 30 22.21 -13.27 1.59
CA SER A 30 21.50 -11.99 1.53
C SER A 30 22.49 -10.84 1.46
N MET A 31 22.39 -10.00 0.42
CA MET A 31 23.30 -8.89 0.16
C MET A 31 22.53 -7.62 -0.18
N HIS A 32 22.80 -6.54 0.56
CA HIS A 32 22.37 -5.19 0.20
C HIS A 32 23.57 -4.37 -0.28
N ILE A 33 23.48 -3.87 -1.51
CA ILE A 33 24.52 -3.14 -2.22
C ILE A 33 24.00 -1.73 -2.45
N SER A 34 24.44 -0.77 -1.64
CA SER A 34 24.11 0.64 -1.83
C SER A 34 25.27 1.33 -2.55
N LEU A 35 25.01 1.95 -3.69
CA LEU A 35 25.99 2.79 -4.38
C LEU A 35 25.96 4.18 -3.76
N PRO A 36 27.10 4.68 -3.25
CA PRO A 36 27.13 5.95 -2.56
C PRO A 36 26.78 7.08 -3.53
N PHE A 37 25.98 8.03 -3.04
CA PHE A 37 25.70 9.23 -3.79
C PHE A 37 26.97 10.09 -3.90
N VAL A 38 27.40 10.34 -5.14
CA VAL A 38 28.56 11.16 -5.41
C VAL A 38 28.07 12.57 -5.77
N HIS A 39 28.14 13.50 -4.81
CA HIS A 39 27.87 14.91 -5.08
C HIS A 39 28.89 15.48 -6.07
N ASP A 40 28.42 16.35 -6.97
CA ASP A 40 29.21 16.70 -8.13
C ASP A 40 30.45 17.59 -7.89
N GLY A 41 30.74 17.99 -6.65
CA GLY A 41 31.79 18.95 -6.32
C GLY A 41 33.26 18.48 -6.43
N HIS A 42 33.57 17.18 -6.42
CA HIS A 42 34.97 16.71 -6.36
C HIS A 42 35.31 15.61 -7.39
N HIS A 43 35.78 16.00 -8.58
CA HIS A 43 35.88 15.15 -9.78
C HIS A 43 36.88 13.97 -9.75
N SER A 44 37.85 13.90 -8.84
CA SER A 44 38.95 12.91 -8.92
C SER A 44 38.72 11.61 -8.13
N ALA A 45 38.03 11.64 -6.98
CA ALA A 45 37.76 10.43 -6.19
C ALA A 45 36.59 9.58 -6.72
N LYS A 46 35.81 10.11 -7.67
CA LYS A 46 34.50 9.56 -8.09
C LYS A 46 34.57 8.24 -8.86
N ARG A 47 35.68 7.95 -9.57
CA ARG A 47 35.76 6.79 -10.47
C ARG A 47 36.25 5.49 -9.82
N GLN A 48 36.84 5.54 -8.62
CA GLN A 48 37.45 4.34 -8.02
C GLN A 48 36.47 3.47 -7.22
N VAL A 49 35.39 4.05 -6.72
CA VAL A 49 34.41 3.34 -5.88
C VAL A 49 33.70 2.21 -6.65
N PRO A 50 33.17 2.44 -7.88
CA PRO A 50 32.48 1.37 -8.62
C PRO A 50 33.40 0.19 -8.96
N VAL A 51 34.66 0.46 -9.31
CA VAL A 51 35.63 -0.58 -9.69
C VAL A 51 35.99 -1.46 -8.49
N THR A 52 36.24 -0.86 -7.33
CA THR A 52 36.57 -1.61 -6.11
C THR A 52 35.39 -2.44 -5.64
N LEU A 53 34.19 -1.84 -5.63
CA LEU A 53 32.96 -2.54 -5.26
C LEU A 53 32.64 -3.70 -6.20
N GLY A 54 32.83 -3.52 -7.52
CA GLY A 54 32.62 -4.58 -8.50
C GLY A 54 33.49 -5.81 -8.23
N LYS A 55 34.77 -5.61 -7.87
CA LYS A 55 35.69 -6.71 -7.51
C LYS A 55 35.29 -7.39 -6.19
N VAL A 56 34.89 -6.60 -5.20
CA VAL A 56 34.43 -7.14 -3.90
C VAL A 56 33.15 -7.95 -4.07
N LEU A 57 32.21 -7.44 -4.86
CA LEU A 57 30.96 -8.14 -5.19
C LEU A 57 31.24 -9.45 -5.91
N GLU A 58 32.12 -9.44 -6.91
CA GLU A 58 32.54 -10.65 -7.62
C GLU A 58 33.08 -11.73 -6.65
N GLN A 59 33.95 -11.35 -5.72
CA GLN A 59 34.43 -12.28 -4.69
C GLN A 59 33.33 -12.79 -3.77
N TRP A 60 32.35 -11.95 -3.41
CA TRP A 60 31.21 -12.38 -2.58
C TRP A 60 30.30 -13.35 -3.35
N LEU A 61 30.04 -13.07 -4.63
CA LEU A 61 29.25 -13.91 -5.52
C LEU A 61 29.92 -15.28 -5.74
N GLU A 62 31.23 -15.32 -5.95
CA GLU A 62 32.00 -16.57 -6.04
C GLU A 62 31.92 -17.38 -4.74
N ARG A 63 32.09 -16.72 -3.59
CA ARG A 63 32.10 -17.38 -2.27
C ARG A 63 30.74 -17.88 -1.81
N SER A 64 29.66 -17.28 -2.29
CA SER A 64 28.30 -17.77 -2.05
C SER A 64 28.01 -19.12 -2.77
N ALA A 65 28.92 -19.57 -3.65
CA ALA A 65 28.96 -20.88 -4.29
C ALA A 65 27.67 -21.23 -5.06
N THR A 66 26.93 -22.25 -4.63
CA THR A 66 25.67 -22.70 -5.27
C THR A 66 24.42 -22.23 -4.53
N SER A 67 24.59 -21.43 -3.47
CA SER A 67 23.46 -20.96 -2.64
C SER A 67 22.52 -20.08 -3.45
N SER A 68 21.21 -20.18 -3.20
CA SER A 68 20.24 -19.17 -3.65
C SER A 68 20.60 -17.80 -3.06
N LEU A 69 20.33 -16.72 -3.78
CA LEU A 69 20.74 -15.37 -3.43
C LEU A 69 19.54 -14.42 -3.31
N ASP A 70 19.57 -13.59 -2.27
CA ASP A 70 18.64 -12.50 -2.03
C ASP A 70 19.44 -11.20 -2.16
N VAL A 71 19.27 -10.46 -3.25
CA VAL A 71 20.10 -9.30 -3.58
C VAL A 71 19.25 -8.05 -3.68
N SER A 72 19.68 -7.01 -2.97
CA SER A 72 19.15 -5.66 -3.12
C SER A 72 20.27 -4.74 -3.61
N LEU A 73 20.07 -4.08 -4.76
CA LEU A 73 20.97 -3.09 -5.33
C LEU A 73 20.23 -1.75 -5.37
N SER A 74 20.77 -0.75 -4.67
CA SER A 74 20.23 0.61 -4.65
C SER A 74 21.28 1.58 -5.18
N ASP A 75 21.03 2.19 -6.33
CA ASP A 75 21.80 3.30 -6.83
C ASP A 75 21.12 4.63 -6.49
N ALA A 76 21.77 5.39 -5.61
CA ALA A 76 21.34 6.73 -5.24
C ALA A 76 21.93 7.81 -6.16
N SER A 77 22.58 7.46 -7.28
CA SER A 77 23.25 8.38 -8.23
C SER A 77 22.31 9.27 -9.07
N LEU A 78 21.14 9.62 -8.50
CA LEU A 78 19.97 10.22 -9.16
C LEU A 78 20.26 11.52 -9.91
N TYR A 79 21.35 12.20 -9.55
CA TYR A 79 21.65 13.55 -10.00
C TYR A 79 22.89 13.67 -10.86
N SER A 80 23.59 12.56 -11.14
CA SER A 80 24.72 12.64 -12.06
C SER A 80 24.19 12.84 -13.47
N SER A 81 24.33 14.06 -13.98
CA SER A 81 24.02 14.50 -15.35
C SER A 81 24.99 13.91 -16.38
N HIS A 82 25.54 12.72 -16.11
CA HIS A 82 26.40 12.04 -17.06
C HIS A 82 25.62 11.82 -18.36
N PRO A 83 26.17 12.21 -19.51
CA PRO A 83 25.49 12.05 -20.79
C PRO A 83 25.09 10.59 -20.99
N HIS A 84 23.78 10.38 -21.10
CA HIS A 84 23.01 9.15 -20.88
C HIS A 84 23.39 7.90 -21.71
N ASN A 85 24.43 7.93 -22.53
CA ASN A 85 24.54 6.98 -23.65
C ASN A 85 25.71 5.99 -23.55
N GLN A 86 26.49 5.96 -22.47
CA GLN A 86 27.56 4.98 -22.34
C GLN A 86 27.37 4.06 -21.12
N PRO A 87 27.23 2.73 -21.34
CA PRO A 87 27.19 1.77 -20.25
C PRO A 87 28.49 1.84 -19.45
N ILE A 88 28.39 1.83 -18.12
CA ILE A 88 29.56 1.82 -17.23
C ILE A 88 30.06 0.37 -17.15
N PRO A 89 31.22 0.03 -17.75
CA PRO A 89 31.67 -1.37 -17.90
C PRO A 89 32.01 -2.10 -16.59
N HIS A 90 31.82 -1.45 -15.45
CA HIS A 90 32.04 -2.00 -14.11
C HIS A 90 30.85 -1.80 -13.18
N HIS A 91 29.67 -1.49 -13.72
CA HIS A 91 28.48 -1.38 -12.89
C HIS A 91 28.18 -2.72 -12.20
N PRO A 92 27.91 -2.75 -10.88
CA PRO A 92 27.64 -3.98 -10.13
C PRO A 92 26.56 -4.87 -10.73
N ILE A 93 25.60 -4.27 -11.45
CA ILE A 93 24.54 -5.01 -12.12
C ILE A 93 25.06 -6.05 -13.13
N TYR A 94 26.16 -5.78 -13.83
CA TYR A 94 26.74 -6.72 -14.79
C TYR A 94 27.34 -7.96 -14.10
N LYS A 95 27.72 -7.85 -12.83
CA LYS A 95 28.14 -9.01 -12.03
C LYS A 95 26.94 -9.87 -11.61
N LEU A 96 25.79 -9.25 -11.39
CA LEU A 96 24.54 -9.97 -11.09
C LEU A 96 24.05 -10.79 -12.28
N VAL A 97 24.27 -10.32 -13.52
CA VAL A 97 23.95 -11.07 -14.75
C VAL A 97 24.52 -12.49 -14.70
N GLY A 98 25.78 -12.64 -14.25
CA GLY A 98 26.45 -13.95 -14.17
C GLY A 98 25.88 -14.92 -13.12
N VAL A 99 25.03 -14.45 -12.19
CA VAL A 99 24.46 -15.27 -11.11
C VAL A 99 22.92 -15.31 -11.11
N CYS A 100 22.27 -14.83 -12.18
CA CYS A 100 20.79 -14.72 -12.24
C CYS A 100 20.07 -16.01 -11.90
N ARG A 101 20.64 -17.15 -12.30
CA ARG A 101 20.05 -18.47 -12.05
C ARG A 101 19.90 -18.84 -10.58
N ARG A 102 20.63 -18.14 -9.72
CA ARG A 102 20.63 -18.32 -8.27
C ARG A 102 19.80 -17.27 -7.54
N LEU A 103 19.36 -16.21 -8.22
CA LEU A 103 18.59 -15.13 -7.60
C LEU A 103 17.19 -15.63 -7.25
N ARG A 104 16.82 -15.47 -5.98
CA ARG A 104 15.51 -15.80 -5.42
C ARG A 104 14.70 -14.55 -5.09
N HIS A 105 15.35 -13.57 -4.48
CA HIS A 105 14.76 -12.26 -4.25
C HIS A 105 15.68 -11.20 -4.85
N LEU A 106 15.13 -10.34 -5.70
CA LEU A 106 15.88 -9.29 -6.37
C LEU A 106 15.17 -7.95 -6.16
N ALA A 107 15.87 -6.99 -5.54
CA ALA A 107 15.38 -5.62 -5.40
C ALA A 107 16.36 -4.66 -6.09
N LEU A 108 15.88 -3.92 -7.07
CA LEU A 108 16.65 -2.96 -7.85
C LEU A 108 16.08 -1.56 -7.64
N THR A 109 16.96 -0.60 -7.39
CA THR A 109 16.63 0.82 -7.38
C THR A 109 17.72 1.56 -8.14
N GLY A 110 17.37 2.40 -9.11
CA GLY A 110 18.34 3.13 -9.92
C GLY A 110 17.72 3.72 -11.20
N LYS A 111 18.57 4.16 -12.13
CA LYS A 111 18.11 4.68 -13.43
C LYS A 111 17.59 3.55 -14.31
N ALA A 112 16.50 3.79 -15.04
CA ALA A 112 15.86 2.78 -15.88
C ALA A 112 16.85 2.03 -16.80
N LEU A 113 17.68 2.78 -17.53
CA LEU A 113 18.67 2.23 -18.47
C LEU A 113 19.75 1.36 -17.83
N GLU A 114 20.11 1.64 -16.57
CA GLU A 114 21.13 0.88 -15.84
C GLU A 114 20.59 -0.46 -15.36
N LEU A 115 19.26 -0.58 -15.18
CA LEU A 115 18.61 -1.80 -14.75
C LEU A 115 18.34 -2.78 -15.91
N LEU A 116 18.24 -2.26 -17.14
CA LEU A 116 17.91 -3.04 -18.34
C LEU A 116 18.78 -4.27 -18.59
N PRO A 117 20.12 -4.26 -18.39
CA PRO A 117 20.94 -5.45 -18.65
C PRO A 117 20.49 -6.69 -17.88
N LEU A 118 19.91 -6.51 -16.69
CA LEU A 118 19.40 -7.60 -15.88
C LEU A 118 17.94 -7.92 -16.23
N LEU A 119 17.12 -6.90 -16.47
CA LEU A 119 15.68 -7.06 -16.77
C LEU A 119 15.40 -7.64 -18.16
N ARG A 120 16.31 -7.43 -19.13
CA ARG A 120 16.23 -7.98 -20.50
C ARG A 120 16.52 -9.47 -20.59
N LEU A 121 17.12 -10.06 -19.56
CA LEU A 121 17.44 -11.49 -19.56
C LEU A 121 16.14 -12.31 -19.57
N GLY A 122 16.14 -13.37 -20.38
CA GLY A 122 15.05 -14.34 -20.52
C GLY A 122 14.54 -14.91 -19.19
N SER A 123 13.28 -15.35 -19.14
CA SER A 123 12.71 -15.99 -17.93
C SER A 123 13.49 -17.24 -17.50
N GLU A 124 14.13 -17.93 -18.44
CA GLU A 124 15.01 -19.09 -18.20
C GLU A 124 16.31 -18.72 -17.48
N SER A 125 16.66 -17.44 -17.43
CA SER A 125 17.78 -16.92 -16.65
C SER A 125 17.43 -16.80 -15.16
N PHE A 126 16.14 -16.82 -14.79
CA PHE A 126 15.61 -16.63 -13.45
C PHE A 126 14.72 -17.80 -12.96
N PRO A 127 15.18 -19.07 -12.99
CA PRO A 127 14.39 -20.22 -12.59
C PRO A 127 13.94 -20.20 -11.12
N LEU A 128 14.71 -19.56 -10.23
CA LEU A 128 14.46 -19.51 -8.78
C LEU A 128 13.85 -18.20 -8.29
N LEU A 129 13.57 -17.24 -9.18
CA LEU A 129 13.17 -15.89 -8.77
C LEU A 129 11.72 -15.90 -8.25
N GLU A 130 11.58 -15.79 -6.93
CA GLU A 130 10.30 -15.73 -6.21
C GLU A 130 9.81 -14.30 -6.03
N SER A 131 10.74 -13.35 -5.83
CA SER A 131 10.41 -11.94 -5.60
C SER A 131 11.23 -10.98 -6.46
N LEU A 132 10.55 -10.05 -7.13
CA LEU A 132 11.15 -8.99 -7.92
C LEU A 132 10.61 -7.63 -7.49
N ARG A 133 11.52 -6.74 -7.06
CA ARG A 133 11.24 -5.34 -6.79
C ARG A 133 12.07 -4.46 -7.70
N VAL A 134 11.44 -3.53 -8.41
CA VAL A 134 12.11 -2.59 -9.32
C VAL A 134 11.60 -1.20 -9.03
N SER A 135 12.50 -0.25 -8.82
CA SER A 135 12.17 1.17 -8.64
C SER A 135 13.07 2.02 -9.51
N THR A 136 12.47 2.82 -10.39
CA THR A 136 13.21 3.79 -11.20
C THR A 136 13.26 5.13 -10.51
N THR A 137 14.38 5.83 -10.61
CA THR A 137 14.62 7.06 -9.85
C THR A 137 14.71 8.32 -10.72
N ASP A 138 14.96 8.15 -12.01
CA ASP A 138 15.08 9.23 -13.00
C ASP A 138 13.74 9.60 -13.65
N GLY A 139 12.64 8.94 -13.26
CA GLY A 139 11.36 9.05 -13.95
C GLY A 139 11.44 8.62 -15.42
N GLY A 140 12.56 8.00 -15.82
CA GLY A 140 12.80 7.55 -17.18
C GLY A 140 11.77 6.50 -17.53
N ALA A 141 10.92 6.80 -18.52
CA ALA A 141 10.04 5.82 -19.08
C ALA A 141 10.87 4.66 -19.62
N ILE A 142 10.61 3.45 -19.12
CA ILE A 142 11.00 2.24 -19.84
C ILE A 142 10.01 2.16 -21.00
N THR A 143 10.31 2.92 -22.06
CA THR A 143 9.40 3.14 -23.19
C THR A 143 9.15 1.86 -23.97
N ASP A 144 10.10 0.93 -23.92
CA ASP A 144 9.99 -0.38 -24.53
C ASP A 144 9.75 -1.42 -23.43
N TYR A 145 8.49 -1.62 -23.05
CA TYR A 145 8.13 -2.63 -22.06
C TYR A 145 8.62 -4.02 -22.47
N GLN A 146 8.81 -4.28 -23.78
CA GLN A 146 9.38 -5.53 -24.28
C GLN A 146 10.73 -5.82 -23.63
N ASP A 147 11.49 -4.80 -23.24
CA ASP A 147 12.78 -4.97 -22.57
C ASP A 147 12.69 -5.47 -21.13
N MET A 148 11.57 -5.26 -20.43
CA MET A 148 11.34 -5.81 -19.08
C MET A 148 10.62 -7.16 -19.09
N THR A 149 10.09 -7.57 -20.25
CA THR A 149 9.10 -8.65 -20.34
C THR A 149 9.59 -9.98 -19.79
N ASN A 150 10.89 -10.22 -19.88
CA ASN A 150 11.43 -11.56 -19.71
C ASN A 150 11.60 -11.96 -18.23
N ALA A 151 12.15 -11.08 -17.38
CA ALA A 151 12.30 -11.38 -15.95
C ALA A 151 10.95 -11.55 -15.23
N LEU A 152 9.93 -10.82 -15.69
CA LEU A 152 8.56 -10.86 -15.16
C LEU A 152 7.81 -12.18 -15.47
N GLN A 153 8.33 -12.95 -16.44
CA GLN A 153 7.81 -14.24 -16.82
C GLN A 153 8.51 -15.39 -16.09
N SER A 154 9.30 -15.14 -15.04
CA SER A 154 9.91 -16.23 -14.27
C SER A 154 8.84 -17.20 -13.71
N PRO A 155 9.02 -18.53 -13.85
CA PRO A 155 8.03 -19.53 -13.46
C PRO A 155 7.84 -19.69 -11.95
N SER A 156 8.72 -19.09 -11.13
CA SER A 156 8.65 -19.15 -9.68
C SER A 156 8.18 -17.83 -9.06
N LEU A 157 7.91 -16.81 -9.88
CA LEU A 157 7.68 -15.45 -9.43
C LEU A 157 6.29 -15.28 -8.81
N THR A 158 6.25 -15.11 -7.49
CA THR A 158 5.03 -14.95 -6.70
C THR A 158 4.84 -13.51 -6.20
N ASP A 159 5.95 -12.77 -6.04
CA ASP A 159 5.96 -11.46 -5.42
C ASP A 159 6.56 -10.40 -6.35
N ILE A 160 5.75 -9.42 -6.75
CA ILE A 160 6.17 -8.35 -7.65
C ILE A 160 5.96 -6.99 -7.01
N SER A 161 6.93 -6.09 -7.18
CA SER A 161 6.86 -4.74 -6.67
C SER A 161 7.53 -3.75 -7.65
N ILE A 162 6.74 -3.11 -8.50
CA ILE A 162 7.22 -2.29 -9.61
C ILE A 162 6.83 -0.84 -9.37
N PHE A 163 7.83 0.03 -9.28
CA PHE A 163 7.72 1.48 -9.13
C PHE A 163 8.37 2.13 -10.34
N VAL A 164 7.71 1.98 -11.49
CA VAL A 164 8.19 2.50 -12.78
C VAL A 164 7.03 3.11 -13.56
N PRO A 165 7.29 4.09 -14.43
CA PRO A 165 6.29 4.61 -15.37
C PRO A 165 5.88 3.55 -16.40
N ALA A 166 5.01 2.62 -15.99
CA ALA A 166 4.48 1.54 -16.81
C ALA A 166 2.95 1.47 -16.76
N ASP A 167 2.32 1.12 -17.89
CA ASP A 167 0.97 0.56 -17.84
C ASP A 167 1.07 -0.87 -17.30
N PRO A 168 0.52 -1.16 -16.11
CA PRO A 168 0.65 -2.47 -15.51
C PRO A 168 -0.12 -3.55 -16.26
N LEU A 169 -1.12 -3.21 -17.07
CA LEU A 169 -1.88 -4.17 -17.87
C LEU A 169 -1.09 -4.74 -19.04
N LEU A 170 -0.08 -4.00 -19.50
CA LEU A 170 0.85 -4.40 -20.56
C LEU A 170 2.03 -5.23 -20.05
N LEU A 171 2.21 -5.31 -18.73
CA LEU A 171 3.26 -6.15 -18.15
C LEU A 171 2.91 -7.63 -18.37
N PRO A 172 3.83 -8.44 -18.90
CA PRO A 172 3.58 -9.86 -19.20
C PRO A 172 3.72 -10.71 -17.94
N LEU A 173 3.04 -10.32 -16.88
CA LEU A 173 3.10 -11.03 -15.62
C LEU A 173 2.45 -12.41 -15.80
N GLN A 174 3.06 -13.43 -15.23
CA GLN A 174 2.37 -14.69 -14.97
C GLN A 174 1.42 -14.48 -13.80
N TRP A 175 0.38 -13.72 -14.04
CA TRP A 175 -0.45 -13.22 -12.97
C TRP A 175 -1.02 -14.37 -12.11
N ALA A 176 -1.27 -15.57 -12.68
CA ALA A 176 -1.89 -16.74 -12.03
C ALA A 176 -1.19 -17.22 -10.75
N GLN A 177 0.13 -17.07 -10.72
CA GLN A 177 1.00 -17.47 -9.62
C GLN A 177 1.28 -16.32 -8.64
N LEU A 178 0.89 -15.08 -8.96
CA LEU A 178 1.14 -13.95 -8.09
C LEU A 178 0.32 -14.03 -6.81
N THR A 179 1.03 -14.03 -5.70
CA THR A 179 0.48 -13.90 -4.35
C THR A 179 0.67 -12.48 -3.84
N SER A 180 1.65 -11.73 -4.33
CA SER A 180 1.92 -10.36 -3.90
C SER A 180 2.22 -9.47 -5.10
N LEU A 181 1.54 -8.33 -5.17
CA LEU A 181 1.67 -7.35 -6.23
C LEU A 181 1.72 -5.96 -5.60
N ALA A 182 2.72 -5.16 -5.95
CA ALA A 182 2.79 -3.75 -5.63
C ALA A 182 3.14 -3.00 -6.91
N LEU A 183 2.32 -2.04 -7.29
CA LEU A 183 2.46 -1.26 -8.51
C LEU A 183 2.38 0.21 -8.15
N GLU A 184 3.40 0.98 -8.50
CA GLU A 184 3.36 2.44 -8.51
C GLU A 184 3.60 2.91 -9.94
N CYS A 185 2.49 3.12 -10.63
CA CYS A 185 2.46 3.44 -12.05
C CYS A 185 2.29 4.95 -12.22
N LEU A 186 3.41 5.66 -12.18
CA LEU A 186 3.49 7.11 -12.36
C LEU A 186 3.12 7.49 -13.80
N SER A 187 2.06 8.29 -13.98
CA SER A 187 1.85 9.04 -15.21
C SER A 187 2.80 10.23 -15.20
N TRP A 188 3.84 10.20 -16.03
CA TRP A 188 4.79 11.30 -16.10
C TRP A 188 4.19 12.44 -16.92
N TRP A 189 4.11 13.63 -16.33
CA TRP A 189 3.89 14.89 -17.04
C TRP A 189 5.15 15.23 -17.86
N THR A 190 5.33 14.62 -19.02
CA THR A 190 5.93 15.41 -20.11
C THR A 190 4.80 16.02 -20.89
N ALA A 191 4.95 17.33 -21.14
CA ALA A 191 3.90 18.21 -21.65
C ALA A 191 3.20 17.74 -22.94
N ASN A 192 3.68 16.69 -23.62
CA ASN A 192 3.23 16.35 -24.97
C ASN A 192 2.91 14.87 -25.25
N SER A 193 3.16 13.87 -24.39
CA SER A 193 3.06 12.49 -24.91
C SER A 193 2.91 11.28 -23.98
N TYR A 194 2.37 11.36 -22.76
CA TYR A 194 2.06 10.10 -22.04
C TYR A 194 0.65 10.03 -21.43
N ARG A 195 -0.21 9.23 -22.08
CA ARG A 195 -1.42 8.61 -21.51
C ARG A 195 -1.06 7.24 -20.94
N GLY A 196 -0.15 7.19 -19.97
CA GLY A 196 0.21 5.94 -19.31
C GLY A 196 0.16 6.12 -17.80
N GLY A 197 -0.07 5.04 -17.08
CA GLY A 197 -0.33 5.04 -15.64
C GLY A 197 -1.46 4.07 -15.32
N LEU A 198 -1.65 3.82 -14.03
CA LEU A 198 -2.76 3.00 -13.55
C LEU A 198 -3.94 3.91 -13.21
N ASP A 199 -4.93 3.96 -14.09
CA ASP A 199 -6.23 4.58 -13.79
C ASP A 199 -7.13 3.60 -13.02
N GLY A 200 -8.31 4.08 -12.62
CA GLY A 200 -9.26 3.27 -11.85
C GLY A 200 -9.74 2.01 -12.59
N VAL A 201 -10.03 2.15 -13.88
CA VAL A 201 -10.45 1.04 -14.74
C VAL A 201 -9.34 -0.01 -14.83
N GLY A 202 -8.09 0.44 -15.02
CA GLY A 202 -6.93 -0.43 -15.04
C GLY A 202 -6.69 -1.12 -13.70
N ALA A 203 -6.92 -0.44 -12.57
CA ALA A 203 -6.77 -1.03 -11.25
C ALA A 203 -7.79 -2.16 -11.04
N LEU A 204 -9.04 -1.95 -11.46
CA LEU A 204 -10.07 -2.98 -11.44
C LEU A 204 -9.72 -4.15 -12.34
N GLU A 205 -9.20 -3.89 -13.53
CA GLU A 205 -8.76 -4.94 -14.45
C GLU A 205 -7.59 -5.77 -13.85
N VAL A 206 -6.62 -5.11 -13.20
CA VAL A 206 -5.55 -5.79 -12.45
C VAL A 206 -6.13 -6.73 -11.39
N LEU A 207 -7.11 -6.26 -10.63
CA LEU A 207 -7.74 -7.03 -9.56
C LEU A 207 -8.60 -8.19 -10.11
N ARG A 208 -9.37 -7.94 -11.17
CA ARG A 208 -10.19 -8.97 -11.86
C ARG A 208 -9.34 -10.08 -12.43
N ARG A 209 -8.14 -9.75 -12.93
CA ARG A 209 -7.24 -10.76 -13.49
C ARG A 209 -6.87 -11.82 -12.46
N ARG A 210 -6.91 -11.58 -11.13
CA ARG A 210 -6.36 -12.55 -10.16
C ARG A 210 -7.20 -13.03 -8.98
N PRO A 211 -7.64 -14.31 -9.04
CA PRO A 211 -8.20 -14.99 -7.90
C PRO A 211 -7.11 -15.73 -7.10
N ASN A 212 -5.85 -15.28 -7.01
CA ASN A 212 -4.85 -15.84 -6.08
C ASN A 212 -4.11 -14.79 -5.24
N LEU A 213 -4.35 -13.50 -5.51
CA LEU A 213 -3.53 -12.41 -4.98
C LEU A 213 -3.76 -12.20 -3.48
N GLN A 214 -2.76 -12.49 -2.66
CA GLN A 214 -2.81 -12.33 -1.20
C GLN A 214 -2.33 -10.97 -0.71
N ARG A 215 -1.59 -10.22 -1.51
CA ARG A 215 -1.17 -8.86 -1.24
C ARG A 215 -1.28 -8.08 -2.54
N CYS A 216 -2.02 -6.99 -2.54
CA CYS A 216 -1.98 -6.00 -3.61
C CYS A 216 -1.55 -4.66 -3.02
N GLU A 217 -0.82 -3.83 -3.73
CA GLU A 217 -0.49 -2.44 -3.36
C GLU A 217 -0.52 -1.60 -4.64
N LEU A 218 -1.66 -1.02 -4.99
CA LEU A 218 -1.78 -0.20 -6.20
C LEU A 218 -1.63 1.28 -5.88
N ARG A 219 -0.71 1.98 -6.52
CA ARG A 219 -0.54 3.41 -6.38
C ARG A 219 -0.86 4.09 -7.70
N MET A 220 -1.94 4.86 -7.67
CA MET A 220 -2.51 5.53 -8.82
C MET A 220 -2.17 7.02 -8.74
N PHE A 221 -1.83 7.60 -9.89
CA PHE A 221 -1.62 9.03 -10.05
C PHE A 221 -2.78 9.61 -10.82
N GLN A 222 -3.36 10.66 -10.28
CA GLN A 222 -4.50 11.31 -10.90
C GLN A 222 -4.05 12.47 -11.76
N ASP A 223 -4.39 12.40 -13.05
CA ASP A 223 -4.33 13.58 -13.90
C ASP A 223 -5.47 14.54 -13.47
N ARG A 224 -5.13 15.77 -13.12
CA ARG A 224 -6.13 16.81 -12.78
C ARG A 224 -6.90 17.29 -14.03
N GLY A 225 -6.52 16.82 -15.23
CA GLY A 225 -7.21 17.11 -16.48
C GLY A 225 -8.39 16.18 -16.77
N ALA A 226 -9.58 16.56 -16.29
CA ALA A 226 -10.89 16.18 -16.84
C ALA A 226 -11.26 14.69 -16.95
N LEU A 227 -11.75 14.11 -15.85
CA LEU A 227 -12.75 13.04 -15.93
C LEU A 227 -14.14 13.66 -16.11
N ALA A 228 -14.51 13.95 -17.36
CA ALA A 228 -15.92 13.92 -17.72
C ALA A 228 -16.24 12.48 -18.10
N LEU A 229 -16.63 11.66 -17.11
CA LEU A 229 -17.25 10.37 -17.40
C LEU A 229 -18.56 10.67 -18.14
N THR A 230 -18.57 10.47 -19.46
CA THR A 230 -19.82 10.46 -20.22
C THR A 230 -20.62 9.25 -19.76
N SER A 231 -21.82 9.48 -19.25
CA SER A 231 -22.74 8.56 -18.55
C SER A 231 -23.18 7.29 -19.30
N ASP A 232 -22.61 6.98 -20.47
CA ASP A 232 -23.25 6.11 -21.47
C ASP A 232 -22.55 4.76 -21.67
N THR A 233 -21.70 4.31 -20.76
CA THR A 233 -21.18 2.93 -20.75
C THR A 233 -21.72 2.15 -19.56
N PHE A 234 -23.00 1.78 -19.63
CA PHE A 234 -23.58 0.79 -18.73
C PHE A 234 -23.01 -0.61 -19.04
N CYS A 235 -22.40 -1.22 -18.04
CA CYS A 235 -21.94 -2.61 -18.08
C CYS A 235 -23.12 -3.56 -17.77
N PRO A 236 -23.55 -4.45 -18.67
CA PRO A 236 -24.50 -5.49 -18.34
C PRO A 236 -23.70 -6.75 -18.02
N ILE A 237 -23.52 -7.12 -16.75
CA ILE A 237 -23.28 -8.51 -16.29
C ILE A 237 -23.19 -8.50 -14.75
N CYS A 238 -24.17 -9.16 -14.11
CA CYS A 238 -24.02 -10.14 -13.02
C CYS A 238 -25.39 -10.35 -12.36
N THR A 239 -26.08 -11.43 -12.73
CA THR A 239 -26.98 -12.12 -11.78
C THR A 239 -26.24 -13.37 -11.30
N PRO A 240 -26.21 -13.66 -9.99
CA PRO A 240 -25.56 -14.87 -9.51
C PRO A 240 -26.47 -16.08 -9.75
N SER A 241 -26.07 -16.97 -10.65
CA SER A 241 -26.61 -18.33 -10.70
C SER A 241 -26.02 -19.14 -9.54
N SER A 242 -26.87 -19.54 -8.61
CA SER A 242 -26.54 -20.38 -7.47
C SER A 242 -25.96 -21.74 -7.91
N SER A 243 -24.71 -22.03 -7.56
CA SER A 243 -24.26 -23.38 -7.23
C SER A 243 -23.03 -23.33 -6.34
N GLU A 244 -23.05 -24.17 -5.32
CA GLU A 244 -22.13 -24.24 -4.20
C GLU A 244 -20.69 -24.51 -4.63
N GLY A 245 -19.77 -23.67 -4.17
CA GLY A 245 -18.33 -23.86 -4.28
C GLY A 245 -17.65 -23.19 -3.10
N ASN A 246 -17.52 -23.93 -1.99
CA ASN A 246 -16.79 -23.51 -0.81
C ASN A 246 -15.31 -23.28 -1.17
N THR A 247 -14.92 -22.02 -1.30
CA THR A 247 -13.55 -21.60 -1.58
C THR A 247 -13.07 -20.72 -0.43
N ASP A 248 -12.05 -21.21 0.29
CA ASP A 248 -11.43 -20.55 1.44
C ASP A 248 -10.57 -19.36 0.93
N PHE A 249 -11.06 -18.13 1.08
CA PHE A 249 -10.39 -16.91 0.59
C PHE A 249 -9.51 -16.28 1.68
N ARG A 250 -8.19 -16.46 1.58
CA ARG A 250 -7.16 -15.80 2.41
C ARG A 250 -6.37 -14.81 1.57
N ARG A 251 -6.62 -13.49 1.66
CA ARG A 251 -5.93 -12.52 0.76
C ARG A 251 -5.32 -11.32 1.43
N GLY A 252 -5.29 -10.12 0.86
CA GLY A 252 -4.72 -8.88 1.41
C GLY A 252 -4.47 -7.89 0.30
N PHE A 253 -4.82 -6.64 0.48
CA PHE A 253 -4.75 -5.62 -0.55
C PHE A 253 -4.49 -4.25 0.11
N ARG A 254 -3.90 -3.34 -0.65
CA ARG A 254 -3.57 -1.96 -0.35
C ARG A 254 -3.66 -1.24 -1.68
N ILE A 255 -4.15 -0.01 -1.71
CA ILE A 255 -4.24 0.80 -2.93
C ILE A 255 -3.89 2.24 -2.53
N SER A 256 -2.64 2.63 -2.43
CA SER A 256 -2.29 3.97 -1.93
C SER A 256 -2.25 5.02 -3.05
N MET A 257 -3.20 5.95 -3.10
CA MET A 257 -3.14 7.09 -4.04
C MET A 257 -2.22 8.20 -3.55
N HIS A 258 -1.47 8.83 -4.45
CA HIS A 258 -0.58 9.94 -4.12
C HIS A 258 -1.05 11.22 -4.80
N PRO A 259 -1.17 12.36 -4.08
CA PRO A 259 -1.49 13.64 -4.69
C PRO A 259 -0.31 14.16 -5.51
N ASN A 260 -0.59 14.87 -6.61
CA ASN A 260 0.43 15.59 -7.36
C ASN A 260 1.14 16.63 -6.47
N PHE A 261 2.47 16.59 -6.48
CA PHE A 261 3.33 17.59 -5.85
C PHE A 261 3.05 18.99 -6.42
N ALA A 262 2.51 19.89 -5.61
CA ALA A 262 2.79 21.31 -5.78
C ALA A 262 4.25 21.54 -5.39
N VAL A 263 5.00 22.23 -6.24
CA VAL A 263 6.41 22.56 -6.02
C VAL A 263 6.55 23.38 -4.73
N CYS A 264 6.92 22.72 -3.63
CA CYS A 264 7.50 23.36 -2.45
C CYS A 264 8.74 22.58 -2.03
N TRP A 265 9.87 23.27 -2.07
CA TRP A 265 11.17 22.80 -1.62
C TRP A 265 11.19 22.52 -0.11
N SER A 266 12.00 21.51 0.26
CA SER A 266 12.39 21.09 1.60
C SER A 266 11.38 20.25 2.40
N GLY A 267 11.84 19.05 2.80
CA GLY A 267 11.13 18.19 3.76
C GLY A 267 10.85 16.80 3.19
N ARG A 268 11.19 15.76 3.97
CA ARG A 268 11.15 14.33 3.62
C ARG A 268 9.85 13.91 2.91
N PRO A 269 9.88 12.96 1.97
CA PRO A 269 8.65 12.39 1.41
C PRO A 269 7.93 11.60 2.50
N GLY A 270 6.83 12.16 3.00
CA GLY A 270 5.82 11.39 3.72
C GLY A 270 5.07 10.54 2.70
N THR A 271 4.94 9.24 2.96
CA THR A 271 4.05 8.37 2.19
C THR A 271 2.62 8.70 2.62
N LEU A 272 1.75 9.01 1.66
CA LEU A 272 0.33 9.26 1.87
C LEU A 272 -0.45 8.03 1.37
N ASP A 273 -1.39 7.55 2.19
CA ASP A 273 -2.08 6.27 2.00
C ASP A 273 -3.50 6.50 1.50
N GLY A 274 -3.74 6.38 0.19
CA GLY A 274 -5.05 6.65 -0.43
C GLY A 274 -6.17 5.61 -0.27
N LEU A 275 -5.87 4.32 -0.10
CA LEU A 275 -6.84 3.22 0.09
C LEU A 275 -6.06 1.98 0.55
N ARG A 276 -6.68 1.14 1.37
CA ARG A 276 -6.07 -0.03 1.96
C ARG A 276 -7.09 -1.14 2.17
N ILE A 277 -7.17 -2.11 1.25
CA ILE A 277 -8.07 -3.27 1.38
C ILE A 277 -7.37 -4.43 2.08
N SER A 278 -7.08 -4.30 3.37
CA SER A 278 -6.53 -5.41 4.14
C SER A 278 -7.48 -6.61 4.27
N THR A 279 -6.93 -7.74 4.63
CA THR A 279 -7.62 -9.02 4.80
C THR A 279 -7.27 -9.64 6.14
N PRO A 280 -7.95 -10.72 6.50
CA PRO A 280 -7.57 -11.56 7.60
C PRO A 280 -6.09 -11.90 7.71
N ILE A 281 -5.51 -11.56 8.85
CA ILE A 281 -4.53 -12.40 9.51
C ILE A 281 -5.35 -13.43 10.30
N GLN A 282 -5.54 -14.65 9.76
CA GLN A 282 -6.32 -15.77 10.33
C GLN A 282 -7.77 -15.41 10.77
N ASP A 283 -8.77 -15.96 10.07
CA ASP A 283 -10.21 -15.96 10.43
C ASP A 283 -10.94 -14.60 10.58
N MET A 284 -10.27 -13.47 10.31
CA MET A 284 -10.93 -12.16 10.27
C MET A 284 -11.65 -11.85 8.93
N PRO A 285 -12.71 -11.07 8.93
CA PRO A 285 -13.34 -10.61 7.68
C PRO A 285 -12.52 -9.56 6.90
N MET A 286 -12.73 -9.40 5.58
CA MET A 286 -12.01 -8.44 4.74
C MET A 286 -12.29 -6.98 5.15
N ARG A 287 -11.23 -6.15 5.21
CA ARG A 287 -11.27 -4.75 5.68
C ARG A 287 -10.75 -3.77 4.65
N ALA A 288 -11.59 -2.87 4.17
CA ALA A 288 -11.22 -1.72 3.35
C ALA A 288 -11.07 -0.46 4.22
N GLU A 289 -9.92 0.21 4.16
CA GLU A 289 -9.69 1.54 4.71
C GLU A 289 -9.51 2.52 3.54
N ILE A 290 -10.39 3.49 3.35
CA ILE A 290 -10.39 4.38 2.19
C ILE A 290 -10.05 5.77 2.67
N ASP A 291 -8.95 6.35 2.15
CA ASP A 291 -8.67 7.77 2.36
C ASP A 291 -9.35 8.59 1.28
N THR A 292 -10.44 9.24 1.66
CA THR A 292 -11.31 9.98 0.76
C THR A 292 -10.75 11.32 0.37
N ALA A 293 -9.59 11.73 0.87
CA ALA A 293 -8.87 12.87 0.37
C ALA A 293 -8.43 12.72 -1.11
N PHE A 294 -8.37 11.49 -1.63
CA PHE A 294 -7.60 11.18 -2.85
C PHE A 294 -8.38 10.61 -4.04
N PHE A 295 -9.69 10.36 -3.91
CA PHE A 295 -10.50 9.74 -4.97
C PHE A 295 -11.30 10.74 -5.79
N ALA A 296 -10.82 11.36 -6.89
CA ALA A 296 -11.73 12.30 -7.60
C ALA A 296 -12.97 11.68 -8.30
N SER A 297 -13.25 10.38 -8.17
CA SER A 297 -14.50 9.77 -8.63
C SER A 297 -15.03 8.76 -7.60
N SER A 298 -16.28 8.96 -7.19
CA SER A 298 -17.08 8.04 -6.39
C SER A 298 -17.27 6.69 -7.08
N ASP A 299 -17.27 6.66 -8.42
CA ASP A 299 -17.59 5.47 -9.22
C ASP A 299 -16.50 4.39 -9.08
N LEU A 300 -15.23 4.79 -8.97
CA LEU A 300 -14.14 3.83 -8.78
C LEU A 300 -14.21 3.17 -7.40
N VAL A 301 -14.44 3.97 -6.35
CA VAL A 301 -14.62 3.44 -5.00
C VAL A 301 -15.80 2.47 -5.00
N PHE A 302 -16.89 2.87 -5.63
CA PHE A 302 -18.09 2.08 -5.78
C PHE A 302 -17.83 0.74 -6.50
N GLU A 303 -17.14 0.74 -7.65
CA GLU A 303 -16.82 -0.49 -8.39
C GLU A 303 -15.90 -1.41 -7.59
N LEU A 304 -14.96 -0.84 -6.83
CA LEU A 304 -14.12 -1.60 -5.91
C LEU A 304 -14.95 -2.24 -4.80
N LEU A 305 -15.83 -1.48 -4.16
CA LEU A 305 -16.72 -1.99 -3.11
C LEU A 305 -17.63 -3.11 -3.62
N CYS A 306 -18.18 -2.97 -4.84
CA CYS A 306 -18.97 -4.02 -5.48
C CYS A 306 -18.16 -5.28 -5.83
N SER A 307 -16.86 -5.15 -6.09
CA SER A 307 -16.03 -6.25 -6.58
C SER A 307 -15.51 -7.17 -5.48
N PHE A 308 -15.64 -6.78 -4.21
CA PHE A 308 -15.07 -7.51 -3.08
C PHE A 308 -16.08 -7.76 -1.96
N PRO A 309 -16.01 -8.92 -1.28
CA PRO A 309 -16.82 -9.19 -0.09
C PRO A 309 -16.23 -8.44 1.11
N ILE A 310 -16.45 -7.12 1.17
CA ILE A 310 -15.94 -6.25 2.24
C ILE A 310 -16.86 -6.34 3.45
N PHE A 311 -16.27 -6.58 4.61
CA PHE A 311 -16.99 -6.70 5.88
C PHE A 311 -16.75 -5.51 6.81
N TYR A 312 -15.53 -4.95 6.76
CA TYR A 312 -15.17 -3.72 7.47
C TYR A 312 -14.84 -2.62 6.48
N LEU A 313 -15.52 -1.50 6.56
CA LEU A 313 -15.24 -0.31 5.77
C LEU A 313 -14.86 0.85 6.69
N HIS A 314 -13.62 1.32 6.61
CA HIS A 314 -13.15 2.51 7.32
C HIS A 314 -12.93 3.65 6.33
N LEU A 315 -13.84 4.60 6.28
CA LEU A 315 -13.68 5.83 5.50
C LEU A 315 -13.02 6.90 6.37
N TYR A 316 -11.87 7.41 5.94
CA TYR A 316 -11.18 8.49 6.63
C TYR A 316 -10.72 9.57 5.64
N SER A 317 -10.49 10.78 6.12
CA SER A 317 -9.81 11.83 5.34
C SER A 317 -8.50 12.17 6.03
N SER A 318 -7.37 12.03 5.35
CA SER A 318 -6.09 12.49 5.90
C SER A 318 -6.05 14.02 5.99
N ARG A 319 -5.38 14.52 7.04
CA ARG A 319 -5.36 15.92 7.54
C ARG A 319 -4.83 17.00 6.57
N HIS A 320 -4.71 16.68 5.29
CA HIS A 320 -4.03 17.51 4.30
C HIS A 320 -4.87 17.76 3.04
N SER A 321 -6.16 17.37 3.03
CA SER A 321 -7.04 17.65 1.90
C SER A 321 -8.11 18.67 2.23
N TYR A 322 -8.18 19.72 1.41
CA TYR A 322 -9.27 20.70 1.46
C TYR A 322 -10.56 20.17 0.82
N ILE A 323 -10.54 18.96 0.26
CA ILE A 323 -11.66 18.33 -0.44
C ILE A 323 -11.83 16.93 0.14
N SER A 324 -12.93 16.72 0.87
CA SER A 324 -13.36 15.38 1.26
C SER A 324 -14.30 14.85 0.20
N LEU A 325 -14.05 13.63 -0.26
CA LEU A 325 -14.99 12.91 -1.11
C LEU A 325 -16.04 12.12 -0.33
N VAL A 326 -15.95 12.01 1.01
CA VAL A 326 -17.12 11.61 1.79
C VAL A 326 -17.97 12.85 2.00
N ASP A 327 -18.72 13.20 0.97
CA ASP A 327 -19.84 14.11 1.07
C ASP A 327 -21.15 13.30 1.15
N ASP A 328 -22.25 14.03 1.23
CA ASP A 328 -23.60 13.46 1.24
C ASP A 328 -23.83 12.58 0.00
N VAL A 329 -23.32 13.02 -1.15
CA VAL A 329 -23.49 12.37 -2.43
C VAL A 329 -22.82 11.01 -2.43
N PHE A 330 -21.60 10.91 -1.90
CA PHE A 330 -20.88 9.65 -1.78
C PHE A 330 -21.59 8.65 -0.86
N LEU A 331 -22.07 9.08 0.31
CA LEU A 331 -22.86 8.20 1.20
C LEU A 331 -24.19 7.79 0.57
N VAL A 332 -24.82 8.67 -0.20
CA VAL A 332 -26.01 8.36 -0.98
C VAL A 332 -25.69 7.43 -2.17
N TYR A 333 -24.48 7.43 -2.70
CA TYR A 333 -24.06 6.42 -3.68
C TYR A 333 -23.79 5.05 -3.03
N LEU A 334 -23.37 5.03 -1.76
CA LEU A 334 -23.34 3.80 -0.98
C LEU A 334 -24.75 3.31 -0.58
N TYR A 335 -25.77 4.14 -0.78
CA TYR A 335 -27.18 3.84 -0.53
C TYR A 335 -27.83 3.15 -1.75
N PRO A 336 -28.55 2.03 -1.59
CA PRO A 336 -29.20 1.32 -2.70
C PRO A 336 -30.59 1.91 -2.99
N PRO A 337 -31.02 1.88 -4.26
CA PRO A 337 -31.69 0.65 -4.69
C PRO A 337 -31.12 0.04 -5.98
N ARG A 338 -30.01 0.58 -6.52
CA ARG A 338 -29.53 0.20 -7.85
C ARG A 338 -28.44 -0.85 -7.89
N HIS A 339 -27.77 -1.11 -6.77
CA HIS A 339 -26.57 -1.94 -6.78
C HIS A 339 -26.41 -2.71 -5.48
N ASP A 340 -26.15 -4.01 -5.60
CA ASP A 340 -25.85 -4.94 -4.51
C ASP A 340 -24.47 -4.63 -3.86
N LEU A 341 -24.29 -3.40 -3.40
CA LEU A 341 -23.07 -2.92 -2.76
C LEU A 341 -22.83 -3.65 -1.44
N CYS A 342 -21.70 -4.36 -1.37
CA CYS A 342 -21.18 -5.02 -0.17
C CYS A 342 -22.27 -5.73 0.67
N PRO A 343 -22.93 -6.78 0.16
CA PRO A 343 -23.87 -7.60 0.95
C PRO A 343 -23.21 -8.30 2.14
N MET A 344 -21.95 -8.04 2.43
CA MET A 344 -21.22 -8.60 3.56
C MET A 344 -20.76 -7.52 4.55
N LEU A 345 -21.08 -6.24 4.29
CA LEU A 345 -20.66 -5.14 5.14
C LEU A 345 -21.34 -5.23 6.51
N THR A 346 -20.55 -5.51 7.53
CA THR A 346 -21.02 -5.67 8.91
C THR A 346 -20.50 -4.55 9.81
N HIS A 347 -19.42 -3.89 9.42
CA HIS A 347 -18.76 -2.89 10.23
C HIS A 347 -18.40 -1.68 9.37
N VAL A 348 -18.76 -0.48 9.84
CA VAL A 348 -18.38 0.77 9.18
C VAL A 348 -17.83 1.77 10.18
N THR A 349 -16.67 2.35 9.86
CA THR A 349 -16.05 3.44 10.61
C THR A 349 -15.97 4.66 9.70
N LEU A 350 -16.55 5.78 10.11
CA LEU A 350 -16.52 7.05 9.41
C LEU A 350 -15.73 8.05 10.26
N THR A 351 -14.58 8.50 9.77
CA THR A 351 -13.74 9.52 10.42
C THR A 351 -13.55 10.73 9.49
N PRO A 352 -14.60 11.56 9.33
CA PRO A 352 -14.51 12.78 8.51
C PRO A 352 -13.55 13.81 9.11
N GLU A 353 -13.02 14.68 8.26
CA GLU A 353 -12.17 15.80 8.65
C GLU A 353 -12.98 17.01 9.15
N VAL A 354 -12.31 17.91 9.85
CA VAL A 354 -12.91 19.13 10.42
C VAL A 354 -13.51 19.98 9.29
N GLY A 355 -14.84 20.10 9.27
CA GLY A 355 -15.55 21.02 8.36
C GLY A 355 -15.85 20.49 6.95
N THR A 356 -15.47 19.26 6.62
CA THR A 356 -15.66 18.66 5.28
C THR A 356 -16.20 17.22 5.36
N GLY A 357 -17.17 16.96 6.23
CA GLY A 357 -17.78 15.63 6.38
C GLY A 357 -19.16 15.53 5.73
N PRO A 358 -19.71 14.31 5.63
CA PRO A 358 -21.11 14.12 5.27
C PRO A 358 -22.02 14.76 6.33
N SER A 359 -23.20 15.17 5.91
CA SER A 359 -24.27 15.64 6.78
C SER A 359 -24.79 14.49 7.65
N ASP A 360 -25.35 14.85 8.80
CA ASP A 360 -25.93 13.88 9.73
C ASP A 360 -27.07 13.10 9.07
N THR A 361 -27.82 13.78 8.20
CA THR A 361 -28.89 13.19 7.38
C THR A 361 -28.35 12.14 6.42
N ALA A 362 -27.24 12.39 5.74
CA ALA A 362 -26.63 11.43 4.83
C ALA A 362 -26.09 10.19 5.56
N VAL A 363 -25.47 10.39 6.73
CA VAL A 363 -25.02 9.28 7.59
C VAL A 363 -26.20 8.43 8.04
N LEU A 364 -27.28 9.05 8.51
CA LEU A 364 -28.50 8.34 8.91
C LEU A 364 -29.15 7.59 7.74
N ALA A 365 -29.23 8.21 6.57
CA ALA A 365 -29.79 7.60 5.37
C ALA A 365 -29.00 6.33 5.01
N PHE A 366 -27.67 6.41 5.01
CA PHE A 366 -26.79 5.27 4.76
C PHE A 366 -27.02 4.13 5.76
N ILE A 367 -27.04 4.42 7.06
CA ILE A 367 -27.23 3.42 8.12
C ILE A 367 -28.60 2.74 7.99
N ARG A 368 -29.67 3.53 7.81
CA ARG A 368 -31.04 3.00 7.63
C ARG A 368 -31.16 2.11 6.40
N ALA A 369 -30.50 2.46 5.30
CA ALA A 369 -30.44 1.60 4.13
C ALA A 369 -29.86 0.23 4.48
N GLN A 370 -28.71 0.23 5.15
CA GLN A 370 -27.96 -0.99 5.47
C GLN A 370 -28.68 -1.88 6.50
N MET A 371 -29.53 -1.32 7.36
CA MET A 371 -30.40 -2.12 8.24
C MET A 371 -31.42 -2.98 7.49
N GLY A 372 -31.79 -2.60 6.26
CA GLY A 372 -32.73 -3.36 5.42
C GLY A 372 -32.12 -4.58 4.73
N TRP A 373 -30.83 -4.85 4.92
CA TRP A 373 -30.09 -5.89 4.20
C TRP A 373 -30.16 -7.25 4.88
N PRO A 374 -29.92 -8.36 4.14
CA PRO A 374 -29.86 -9.70 4.72
C PRO A 374 -28.82 -9.84 5.84
N THR A 375 -27.77 -9.04 5.78
CA THR A 375 -26.62 -8.96 6.69
C THR A 375 -26.58 -7.56 7.28
N PRO A 376 -27.37 -7.29 8.34
CA PRO A 376 -27.41 -5.96 8.93
C PRO A 376 -26.02 -5.57 9.47
N LEU A 377 -25.74 -4.26 9.44
CA LEU A 377 -24.58 -3.70 10.13
C LEU A 377 -24.59 -4.16 11.60
N GLN A 378 -23.46 -4.65 12.08
CA GLN A 378 -23.24 -5.07 13.45
C GLN A 378 -22.56 -3.95 14.26
N GLN A 379 -21.70 -3.17 13.62
CA GLN A 379 -20.98 -2.07 14.26
C GLN A 379 -20.93 -0.84 13.36
N VAL A 380 -21.26 0.32 13.94
CA VAL A 380 -21.16 1.62 13.30
C VAL A 380 -20.38 2.55 14.22
N GLU A 381 -19.29 3.11 13.72
CA GLU A 381 -18.46 4.08 14.44
C GLU A 381 -18.37 5.36 13.63
N VAL A 382 -18.86 6.47 14.16
CA VAL A 382 -18.82 7.77 13.45
C VAL A 382 -18.14 8.81 14.33
N HIS A 383 -17.07 9.40 13.85
CA HIS A 383 -16.31 10.42 14.57
C HIS A 383 -16.70 11.80 14.06
N PHE A 384 -17.57 12.48 14.80
CA PHE A 384 -17.93 13.86 14.48
C PHE A 384 -16.89 14.83 15.02
N VAL A 385 -16.38 15.68 14.13
CA VAL A 385 -15.50 16.81 14.49
C VAL A 385 -16.24 18.16 14.43
N ARG A 386 -17.54 18.13 14.12
CA ARG A 386 -18.47 19.26 14.15
C ARG A 386 -19.62 18.99 15.12
N GLU A 387 -20.34 20.02 15.51
CA GLU A 387 -21.62 19.84 16.23
C GLU A 387 -22.62 19.10 15.32
N MET A 388 -23.40 18.20 15.92
CA MET A 388 -24.46 17.47 15.21
C MET A 388 -25.66 18.40 15.04
N GLU A 389 -26.14 18.53 13.81
CA GLU A 389 -27.34 19.28 13.42
C GLU A 389 -28.61 18.46 13.66
N VAL A 390 -28.49 17.13 13.60
CA VAL A 390 -29.60 16.17 13.80
C VAL A 390 -29.24 15.21 14.93
N ASP A 391 -30.23 14.88 15.77
CA ASP A 391 -30.08 13.83 16.79
C ASP A 391 -30.05 12.44 16.16
N ILE A 392 -28.88 12.08 15.63
CA ILE A 392 -28.59 10.75 15.10
C ILE A 392 -28.53 9.69 16.21
N MET A 393 -28.36 10.10 17.46
CA MET A 393 -28.12 9.18 18.58
C MET A 393 -29.37 8.37 18.90
N SER A 394 -30.54 8.98 18.76
CA SER A 394 -31.83 8.31 18.88
C SER A 394 -31.97 7.10 17.94
N GLU A 395 -31.39 7.17 16.74
CA GLU A 395 -31.43 6.12 15.71
C GLU A 395 -30.27 5.14 15.83
N LEU A 396 -29.11 5.59 16.33
CA LEU A 396 -27.94 4.74 16.59
C LEU A 396 -28.12 3.84 17.82
N GLY A 397 -29.13 4.09 18.66
CA GLY A 397 -29.40 3.36 19.90
C GLY A 397 -29.18 1.83 19.86
N PRO A 398 -29.63 1.10 18.82
CA PRO A 398 -29.40 -0.34 18.68
C PRO A 398 -27.94 -0.76 18.44
N PHE A 399 -27.07 0.14 17.96
CA PHE A 399 -25.68 -0.12 17.59
C PHE A 399 -24.65 0.34 18.63
N ILE A 400 -25.08 1.04 19.69
CA ILE A 400 -24.18 1.58 20.72
C ILE A 400 -23.76 0.46 21.68
N TRP A 401 -22.61 -0.18 21.40
CA TRP A 401 -22.03 -1.20 22.29
C TRP A 401 -20.92 -0.65 23.22
N THR A 402 -20.31 0.50 22.89
CA THR A 402 -19.29 1.17 23.72
C THR A 402 -19.40 2.69 23.59
N GLY A 403 -19.46 3.39 24.73
CA GLY A 403 -19.75 4.84 24.81
C GLY A 403 -18.84 5.73 23.96
N PHE A 404 -19.44 6.77 23.37
CA PHE A 404 -18.75 7.79 22.58
C PHE A 404 -17.76 8.61 23.41
N LYS A 405 -16.58 8.89 22.83
CA LYS A 405 -15.68 9.95 23.29
C LYS A 405 -16.06 11.25 22.59
N SER A 406 -16.80 12.12 23.26
CA SER A 406 -16.97 13.50 22.80
C SER A 406 -15.64 14.26 22.92
N PRO A 407 -15.22 15.07 21.94
CA PRO A 407 -14.02 15.91 22.04
C PRO A 407 -14.15 17.09 23.03
N SER A 408 -15.31 17.31 23.63
CA SER A 408 -15.58 18.49 24.44
C SER A 408 -15.60 18.25 25.96
N THR A 409 -14.71 17.42 26.52
CA THR A 409 -14.28 17.59 27.94
C THR A 409 -12.93 16.95 28.23
N ILE A 410 -12.04 17.73 28.83
CA ILE A 410 -10.75 17.31 29.40
C ILE A 410 -10.97 16.20 30.44
N SER A 411 -10.42 15.02 30.15
CA SER A 411 -10.08 13.87 31.01
C SER A 411 -10.95 13.56 32.27
N LYS A 412 -11.51 12.34 32.32
CA LYS A 412 -11.19 11.34 33.37
C LYS A 412 -11.69 9.94 32.98
N PHE A 413 -10.79 8.96 33.12
CA PHE A 413 -11.02 7.52 32.95
C PHE A 413 -11.81 6.94 34.12
N CYS A 414 -12.64 5.92 33.85
CA CYS A 414 -12.88 4.80 34.76
C CYS A 414 -13.19 3.53 33.94
N SER A 415 -12.32 2.52 34.07
CA SER A 415 -12.60 1.14 33.69
C SER A 415 -13.19 0.41 34.90
N GLY A 416 -14.40 -0.12 34.77
CA GLY A 416 -15.04 -0.94 35.79
C GLY A 416 -15.28 -2.36 35.29
N ASN A 417 -14.59 -3.32 35.89
CA ASN A 417 -14.89 -4.75 35.80
C ASN A 417 -16.16 -5.08 36.60
N LEU A 418 -16.79 -6.20 36.20
CA LEU A 418 -17.99 -6.82 36.75
C LEU A 418 -18.00 -7.07 38.27
N MET A 419 -19.25 -7.08 38.80
CA MET A 419 -19.83 -7.71 40.02
C MET A 419 -20.00 -6.87 41.31
N PRO A 420 -20.96 -7.22 42.19
CA PRO A 420 -22.41 -7.38 41.95
C PRO A 420 -23.25 -6.57 42.98
N ALA A 421 -24.57 -6.64 42.83
CA ALA A 421 -25.58 -5.97 43.65
C ALA A 421 -25.36 -6.04 45.17
N VAL A 422 -25.53 -4.89 45.84
CA VAL A 422 -25.72 -4.79 47.28
C VAL A 422 -26.87 -3.81 47.56
N ASP A 423 -27.95 -4.35 48.12
CA ASP A 423 -29.04 -3.63 48.78
C ASP A 423 -28.52 -2.86 49.99
N TRP A 424 -28.92 -1.59 50.13
CA TRP A 424 -28.96 -0.93 51.44
C TRP A 424 -30.26 -0.14 51.59
N THR A 425 -31.08 -0.64 52.50
CA THR A 425 -32.20 0.04 53.16
C THR A 425 -31.75 1.27 53.95
N ASN A 426 -32.64 2.26 53.99
CA ASN A 426 -32.84 3.30 55.01
C ASN A 426 -31.77 3.47 56.09
N ASP A 427 -31.24 4.70 56.21
CA ASP A 427 -31.14 5.29 57.55
C ASP A 427 -31.35 6.81 57.53
N THR A 428 -32.16 7.24 58.49
CA THR A 428 -32.58 8.60 58.77
C THR A 428 -31.63 9.22 59.79
N GLY A 429 -31.11 10.42 59.54
CA GLY A 429 -30.31 11.14 60.53
C GLY A 429 -30.17 12.62 60.22
N SER A 430 -31.03 13.42 60.86
CA SER A 430 -30.90 14.86 61.01
C SER A 430 -29.75 15.22 61.95
N ASN A 431 -29.02 16.31 61.68
CA ASN A 431 -28.92 17.47 62.58
C ASN A 431 -27.91 18.54 62.09
N ASP A 432 -28.43 19.76 62.10
CA ASP A 432 -27.87 20.99 62.66
C ASP A 432 -26.56 21.61 62.12
N SER A 433 -26.78 22.65 61.31
CA SER A 433 -26.36 24.05 61.51
C SER A 433 -25.09 24.35 62.31
N CYS A 434 -24.15 25.06 61.66
CA CYS A 434 -23.50 26.22 62.27
C CYS A 434 -23.03 27.21 61.18
N THR A 435 -23.42 28.47 61.40
CA THR A 435 -23.26 29.68 60.58
C THR A 435 -21.83 30.24 60.59
N ASP A 436 -21.36 30.70 59.41
CA ASP A 436 -20.72 31.99 59.02
C ASP A 436 -19.64 32.69 59.91
N PRO A 437 -18.79 33.63 59.38
CA PRO A 437 -18.95 34.40 58.13
C PRO A 437 -17.67 34.63 57.26
N LYS A 438 -17.88 34.90 55.96
CA LYS A 438 -17.61 36.22 55.34
C LYS A 438 -18.16 36.32 53.92
#